data_AF-A0A0S8YTW0-F1
#
_entry.id   AF-A0A0S8YTW0-F1
#
_cell.length_a   1.000
_cell.length_b   1.000
_cell.length_c   1.000
_cell.angle_alpha   90.00
_cell.angle_beta   90.00
_cell.angle_gamma   90.00
#
_symmetry.space_group_name_H-M   'P 1'
#
loop_
_entity.id
_entity.type
_entity.pdbx_description
1 polymer ?
#
loop_
_entity_poly.entity_id
_entity_poly.type
_entity_poly.pdbx_seq_one_letter_code
_entity_poly.pdbx_strand_id
1 'polypeptide(L)'
;MKWRRKVLAIAVAALLIMAVMRALSDKPEIALVIDEPWEAMRLRSSAAIDPDFPGYSWFSTPKSDARLHFIDDQLGFLTPLARFFTVSFDRNGLVRSLRMSPQIEPLLLDVPQRSAIS
;
A
#
# COMPACT_ATOMS: atom_id res chain seq x y z
N MET A 1 1.89 38.83 27.68
CA MET A 1 1.87 38.83 26.19
C MET A 1 2.92 37.93 25.53
N LYS A 2 4.16 37.79 26.06
CA LYS A 2 5.23 36.97 25.44
C LYS A 2 4.94 35.45 25.39
N TRP A 3 4.23 34.90 26.39
CA TRP A 3 3.87 33.48 26.45
C TRP A 3 2.96 33.04 25.30
N ARG A 4 1.91 33.83 25.00
CA ARG A 4 0.97 33.51 23.90
C ARG A 4 1.68 33.47 22.55
N ARG A 5 2.68 34.34 22.33
CA ARG A 5 3.49 34.34 21.11
C ARG A 5 4.41 33.11 21.02
N LYS A 6 4.99 32.66 22.14
CA LYS A 6 5.78 31.42 22.19
C LYS A 6 4.92 30.18 21.88
N VAL A 7 3.74 30.08 22.49
CA VAL A 7 2.79 28.97 22.22
C VAL A 7 2.37 28.98 20.75
N LEU A 8 2.04 30.15 20.20
CA LEU A 8 1.69 30.29 18.79
C LEU A 8 2.85 29.86 17.88
N ALA A 9 4.09 30.26 18.18
CA ALA A 9 5.25 29.87 17.41
C ALA A 9 5.50 28.35 17.43
N ILE A 10 5.32 27.70 18.59
CA ILE A 10 5.43 26.24 18.71
C ILE A 10 4.32 25.54 17.90
N ALA A 11 3.08 26.03 17.97
CA ALA A 11 1.97 25.46 17.22
C ALA A 11 2.20 25.56 15.71
N VAL A 12 2.69 26.72 15.23
CA VAL A 12 3.05 26.92 13.82
C VAL A 12 4.19 26.00 13.41
N ALA A 13 5.24 25.87 14.22
CA ALA A 13 6.35 24.96 13.93
C ALA A 13 5.89 23.49 13.85
N ALA A 14 5.02 23.05 14.76
CA ALA A 14 4.46 21.70 14.73
C ALA A 14 3.62 21.45 13.47
N LEU A 15 2.80 22.41 13.06
CA LEU A 15 2.01 22.32 11.82
C LEU A 15 2.90 22.27 10.58
N LEU A 16 3.98 23.07 10.54
CA LEU A 16 4.93 23.04 9.44
C LEU A 16 5.66 21.70 9.34
N ILE A 17 6.12 21.16 10.47
CA ILE A 17 6.74 19.82 10.51
C ILE A 17 5.76 18.77 10.00
N MET A 18 4.50 18.80 10.47
CA MET A 18 3.47 17.86 10.02
C MET A 18 3.19 17.99 8.52
N ALA A 19 3.12 19.21 7.97
CA ALA A 19 2.90 19.45 6.56
C ALA A 19 4.07 18.93 5.70
N VAL A 20 5.32 19.17 6.14
CA VAL A 20 6.52 18.64 5.49
C VAL A 20 6.51 17.12 5.52
N MET A 21 6.22 16.48 6.66
CA MET A 21 6.13 15.01 6.75
C MET A 21 5.07 14.44 5.81
N ARG A 22 3.90 15.09 5.70
CA ARG A 22 2.83 14.66 4.76
C ARG A 22 3.26 14.81 3.30
N ALA A 23 4.00 15.87 2.97
CA ALA A 23 4.47 16.14 1.61
C ALA A 23 5.62 15.21 1.18
N LEU A 24 6.46 14.78 2.13
CA LEU A 24 7.53 13.82 1.88
C LEU A 24 7.09 12.35 2.01
N SER A 25 5.89 12.08 2.53
CA SER A 25 5.35 10.73 2.58
C SER A 25 5.08 10.26 1.15
N ASP A 26 5.96 9.41 0.63
CA ASP A 26 5.78 8.78 -0.67
C ASP A 26 4.48 7.98 -0.74
N LYS A 27 4.00 7.75 -1.96
CA LYS A 27 2.84 6.87 -2.18
C LYS A 27 3.16 5.50 -1.58
N PRO A 28 2.19 4.85 -0.90
CA PRO A 28 2.40 3.54 -0.30
C PRO A 28 2.96 2.55 -1.32
N GLU A 29 3.96 1.78 -0.91
CA GLU A 29 4.66 0.81 -1.75
C GLU A 29 4.72 -0.54 -1.03
N ILE A 30 4.48 -1.60 -1.80
CA ILE A 30 4.69 -2.99 -1.38
C ILE A 30 5.98 -3.45 -2.03
N ALA A 31 7.02 -3.59 -1.21
CA ALA A 31 8.34 -4.03 -1.64
C ALA A 31 8.41 -5.56 -1.55
N LEU A 32 8.07 -6.22 -2.64
CA LEU A 32 7.88 -7.67 -2.71
C LEU A 32 9.15 -8.39 -3.15
N VAL A 33 9.63 -9.32 -2.33
CA VAL A 33 10.57 -10.38 -2.73
C VAL A 33 9.86 -11.72 -2.53
N ILE A 34 9.93 -12.61 -3.51
CA ILE A 34 9.31 -13.94 -3.40
C ILE A 34 10.19 -14.83 -2.53
N ASP A 35 9.56 -15.77 -1.82
CA ASP A 35 10.22 -16.73 -0.92
C ASP A 35 10.90 -16.13 0.31
N GLU A 36 10.61 -14.87 0.63
CA GLU A 36 11.03 -14.25 1.89
C GLU A 36 9.96 -14.40 3.00
N PRO A 37 10.35 -14.26 4.28
CA PRO A 37 9.38 -14.19 5.37
C PRO A 37 8.42 -12.99 5.24
N TRP A 38 7.13 -13.23 5.43
CA TRP A 38 6.07 -12.21 5.40
C TRP A 38 6.41 -10.96 6.20
N GLU A 39 6.89 -11.13 7.44
CA GLU A 39 7.22 -10.02 8.31
C GLU A 39 8.40 -9.19 7.79
N ALA A 40 9.35 -9.80 7.10
CA ALA A 40 10.45 -9.08 6.46
C ALA A 40 9.94 -8.20 5.30
N MET A 41 9.07 -8.77 4.46
CA MET A 41 8.38 -8.03 3.38
C MET A 41 7.56 -6.86 3.94
N ARG A 42 6.78 -7.12 5.00
CA ARG A 42 5.90 -6.15 5.66
C ARG A 42 6.68 -4.98 6.26
N LEU A 43 7.81 -5.25 6.91
CA LEU A 43 8.65 -4.22 7.51
C LEU A 43 9.37 -3.35 6.48
N ARG A 44 9.71 -3.92 5.32
CA ARG A 44 10.33 -3.18 4.21
C ARG A 44 9.32 -2.36 3.42
N SER A 45 8.07 -2.81 3.37
CA SER A 45 6.98 -2.13 2.67
C SER A 45 6.54 -0.88 3.41
N SER A 46 6.31 0.21 2.68
CA SER A 46 5.76 1.44 3.26
C SER A 46 4.22 1.40 3.35
N ALA A 47 3.58 0.48 2.62
CA ALA A 47 2.15 0.25 2.70
C ALA A 47 1.73 -0.32 4.06
N ALA A 48 0.65 0.24 4.63
CA ALA A 48 0.08 -0.24 5.88
C ALA A 48 -0.60 -1.59 5.65
N ILE A 49 0.05 -2.65 6.12
CA ILE A 49 -0.41 -4.03 6.02
C ILE A 49 -0.46 -4.62 7.44
N ASP A 50 -1.54 -5.31 7.76
CA ASP A 50 -1.70 -5.96 9.07
C ASP A 50 -0.68 -7.11 9.25
N PRO A 51 -0.23 -7.36 10.49
CA PRO A 51 0.64 -8.50 10.78
C PRO A 51 -0.05 -9.82 10.44
N ASP A 52 0.74 -10.89 10.26
CA ASP A 52 0.16 -12.22 10.10
C ASP A 52 -0.56 -12.65 11.38
N PHE A 53 -1.74 -13.27 11.22
CA PHE A 53 -2.46 -13.93 12.31
C PHE A 53 -2.21 -15.44 12.19
N PRO A 54 -1.27 -15.99 12.99
CA PRO A 54 -0.86 -17.38 12.85
C PRO A 54 -2.06 -18.31 12.98
N GLY A 55 -2.34 -19.04 11.89
CA GLY A 55 -3.34 -20.10 11.83
C GLY A 55 -4.70 -19.75 11.22
N TYR A 56 -4.98 -18.49 10.86
CA TYR A 56 -6.31 -18.10 10.35
C TYR A 56 -6.31 -17.42 8.98
N SER A 57 -5.17 -16.92 8.51
CA SER A 57 -5.08 -16.31 7.19
C SER A 57 -3.93 -16.90 6.37
N TRP A 58 -4.14 -16.99 5.06
CA TRP A 58 -3.11 -17.34 4.07
C TRP A 58 -2.79 -16.16 3.15
N PHE A 59 -3.37 -14.99 3.46
CA PHE A 59 -3.15 -13.77 2.72
C PHE A 59 -3.40 -12.54 3.58
N SER A 60 -2.84 -11.42 3.17
CA SER A 60 -3.13 -10.11 3.74
C SER A 60 -3.25 -9.08 2.63
N THR A 61 -4.10 -8.10 2.88
CA THR A 61 -4.37 -7.01 1.96
C THR A 61 -3.91 -5.69 2.57
N PRO A 62 -3.15 -4.86 1.86
CA PRO A 62 -2.89 -3.49 2.27
C PRO A 62 -4.19 -2.70 2.45
N LYS A 63 -4.21 -1.78 3.42
CA LYS A 63 -5.39 -0.95 3.72
C LYS A 63 -5.57 0.25 2.79
N SER A 64 -4.58 0.52 1.94
CA SER A 64 -4.53 1.67 1.06
C SER A 64 -4.07 1.25 -0.33
N ASP A 65 -4.42 2.07 -1.32
CA ASP A 65 -3.84 1.98 -2.66
C ASP A 65 -2.32 2.03 -2.55
N ALA A 66 -1.64 1.16 -3.29
CA ALA A 66 -0.20 1.03 -3.24
C ALA A 66 0.41 0.80 -4.63
N ARG A 67 1.72 0.98 -4.73
CA ARG A 67 2.49 0.52 -5.90
C ARG A 67 3.13 -0.79 -5.53
N LEU A 68 3.21 -1.72 -6.47
CA LEU A 68 4.05 -2.89 -6.32
C LEU A 68 5.45 -2.51 -6.78
N HIS A 69 6.43 -2.73 -5.93
CA HIS A 69 7.83 -2.79 -6.30
C HIS A 69 8.28 -4.24 -6.17
N PHE A 70 8.34 -4.91 -7.30
CA PHE A 70 8.87 -6.27 -7.38
C PHE A 70 10.39 -6.19 -7.40
N ILE A 71 11.02 -6.72 -6.36
CA ILE A 71 12.47 -6.71 -6.19
C ILE A 71 12.97 -8.09 -6.63
N ASP A 72 13.59 -8.11 -7.80
CA ASP A 72 14.25 -9.27 -8.38
C ASP A 72 15.44 -8.80 -9.22
N ASP A 73 16.55 -9.54 -9.18
CA ASP A 73 17.80 -9.16 -9.85
C ASP A 73 17.68 -9.12 -11.38
N GLN A 74 16.71 -9.83 -11.96
CA GLN A 74 16.54 -9.95 -13.41
C GLN A 74 15.23 -9.32 -13.91
N LEU A 75 14.16 -9.44 -13.13
CA LEU A 75 12.80 -9.09 -13.52
C LEU A 75 12.19 -8.02 -12.62
N GLY A 76 12.99 -7.26 -11.87
CA GLY A 76 12.47 -6.21 -10.99
C GLY A 76 11.70 -5.13 -11.76
N PHE A 77 10.55 -4.71 -11.22
CA PHE A 77 9.74 -3.64 -11.82
C PHE A 77 8.89 -2.91 -10.78
N LEU A 78 8.38 -1.75 -11.16
CA LEU A 78 7.54 -0.92 -10.32
C LEU A 78 6.23 -0.58 -11.04
N THR A 79 5.09 -0.89 -10.42
CA THR A 79 3.77 -0.71 -11.05
C THR A 79 3.23 0.71 -10.86
N PRO A 80 2.26 1.12 -11.69
CA PRO A 80 1.32 2.17 -11.33
C PRO A 80 0.60 1.85 -10.01
N LEU A 81 -0.01 2.87 -9.42
CA LEU A 81 -0.84 2.72 -8.22
C LEU A 81 -1.99 1.74 -8.49
N ALA A 82 -2.31 0.85 -7.56
CA ALA A 82 -3.46 -0.04 -7.65
C ALA A 82 -4.19 -0.12 -6.31
N ARG A 83 -5.50 -0.38 -6.36
CA ARG A 83 -6.36 -0.38 -5.18
C ARG A 83 -6.44 -1.73 -4.49
N PHE A 84 -6.55 -2.79 -5.26
CA PHE A 84 -6.69 -4.14 -4.70
C PHE A 84 -5.39 -4.87 -4.80
N PHE A 85 -4.77 -5.12 -3.65
CA PHE A 85 -3.65 -6.04 -3.49
C PHE A 85 -3.98 -7.12 -2.49
N THR A 86 -3.54 -8.32 -2.80
CA THR A 86 -3.59 -9.47 -1.91
C THR A 86 -2.25 -10.16 -2.03
N VAL A 87 -1.49 -10.16 -0.94
CA VAL A 87 -0.25 -10.93 -0.85
C VAL A 87 -0.58 -12.23 -0.13
N SER A 88 -0.18 -13.35 -0.70
CA SER A 88 -0.39 -14.68 -0.13
C SER A 88 0.91 -15.28 0.35
N PHE A 89 0.84 -16.00 1.47
CA PHE A 89 1.97 -16.67 2.11
C PHE A 89 1.63 -18.13 2.43
N ASP A 90 2.65 -18.96 2.56
CA ASP A 90 2.49 -20.38 2.87
C ASP A 90 2.35 -20.64 4.38
N ARG A 91 2.20 -21.91 4.77
CA ARG A 91 2.10 -22.34 6.18
C ARG A 91 3.34 -21.97 7.00
N ASN A 92 4.49 -21.78 6.36
CA ASN A 92 5.73 -21.39 7.01
C ASN A 92 5.90 -19.86 7.06
N GLY A 93 4.91 -19.10 6.59
CA GLY A 93 4.92 -17.64 6.55
C GLY A 93 5.78 -17.05 5.43
N LEU A 94 6.13 -17.85 4.41
CA LEU A 94 6.90 -17.36 3.25
C LEU A 94 5.96 -16.80 2.18
N VAL A 95 6.32 -15.64 1.62
CA VAL A 95 5.55 -14.99 0.56
C VAL A 95 5.64 -15.80 -0.73
N ARG A 96 4.49 -16.15 -1.32
CA ARG A 96 4.44 -17.01 -2.51
C ARG A 96 3.86 -16.34 -3.73
N SER A 97 2.88 -15.47 -3.55
CA SER A 97 2.22 -14.84 -4.67
C SER A 97 1.61 -13.52 -4.29
N LEU A 98 1.41 -12.70 -5.32
CA LEU A 98 0.68 -11.46 -5.25
C LEU A 98 -0.44 -11.51 -6.28
N ARG A 99 -1.64 -11.13 -5.84
CA ARG A 99 -2.74 -10.81 -6.72
C ARG A 99 -3.00 -9.32 -6.64
N MET A 100 -3.10 -8.67 -7.80
CA MET A 100 -3.44 -7.26 -7.89
C MET A 100 -4.56 -7.00 -8.90
N SER A 101 -5.39 -6.00 -8.62
CA SER A 101 -6.32 -5.43 -9.60
C SER A 101 -6.05 -3.92 -9.74
N PRO A 102 -5.59 -3.46 -10.93
CA PRO A 102 -5.22 -2.06 -11.18
C PRO A 102 -6.40 -1.06 -11.22
N GLN A 103 -7.63 -1.44 -10.89
CA GLN A 103 -8.79 -0.56 -11.03
C GLN A 103 -8.74 0.60 -10.03
N ILE A 104 -8.20 1.74 -10.47
CA ILE A 104 -8.24 3.03 -9.77
C ILE A 104 -9.52 3.78 -10.15
N GLU A 105 -9.82 3.85 -11.44
CA GLU A 105 -10.99 4.54 -11.97
C GLU A 105 -12.20 3.58 -12.10
N PRO A 106 -13.36 3.96 -11.55
CA PRO A 106 -14.60 3.23 -11.80
C PRO A 106 -14.90 3.22 -13.30
N LEU A 107 -15.32 2.07 -13.84
CA LEU A 107 -15.87 2.02 -15.18
C LEU A 107 -17.20 2.78 -15.20
N LEU A 108 -17.29 3.87 -15.97
CA LEU A 108 -18.53 4.62 -16.16
C LEU A 108 -19.52 3.76 -16.97
N LEU A 109 -20.68 3.45 -16.39
CA LEU A 109 -21.75 2.66 -17.01
C LEU A 109 -22.68 3.55 -17.84
N ASP A 110 -22.20 4.14 -18.94
CA ASP A 110 -23.04 4.98 -19.81
C ASP A 110 -23.46 4.29 -21.13
N VAL A 111 -23.27 2.98 -21.24
CA VAL A 111 -23.72 2.21 -22.42
C VAL A 111 -24.91 1.33 -22.03
N PRO A 112 -26.10 1.50 -22.64
CA PRO A 112 -27.16 0.53 -22.47
C PRO A 112 -26.66 -0.83 -22.96
N GLN A 113 -26.67 -1.83 -22.07
CA GLN A 113 -26.40 -3.23 -22.41
C GLN A 113 -27.40 -3.67 -23.49
N ARG A 114 -26.98 -3.59 -24.74
CA ARG A 114 -27.73 -4.19 -25.84
C ARG A 114 -27.43 -5.69 -25.81
N SER A 115 -28.32 -6.43 -25.18
CA SER A 115 -28.33 -7.89 -25.17
C SER A 115 -28.27 -8.41 -26.60
N ALA A 116 -27.09 -8.81 -27.06
CA ALA A 116 -26.93 -9.64 -28.24
C ALA A 116 -27.12 -11.09 -27.80
N ILE A 117 -28.38 -11.51 -27.71
CA ILE A 117 -28.75 -12.92 -27.83
C ILE A 117 -29.45 -13.00 -29.17
N SER A 118 -28.75 -13.56 -30.16
CA SER A 118 -29.35 -14.08 -31.38
C SER A 118 -29.16 -15.59 -31.38
#